data_AF-A0A525HIX6-F1
#
_entry.id   AF-A0A525HIX6-F1
#
_cell.length_a   1.000
_cell.length_b   1.000
_cell.length_c   1.000
_cell.angle_alpha   90.00
_cell.angle_beta   90.00
_cell.angle_gamma   90.00
#
_symmetry.space_group_name_H-M   'P 1'
#
loop_
_entity.id
_entity.type
_entity.pdbx_description
1 polymer ?
#
loop_
_entity_poly.entity_id
_entity_poly.type
_entity_poly.pdbx_seq_one_letter_code
_entity_poly.pdbx_strand_id
1 'polypeptide(L)'
;MSMRMKWVGIGVTALALGACSAGPARIKNAPAPPVATAASETDAAFDLLMAGKDAAARKKLKAILKRDPMNAAALMLTESIDRDPKQLLGPQSYPYVVAPGDTVASLAQRFLGNRLKAYQLLRYNGLKAPVTLAPSQVLRIPGEPPRPPEPVRVEPVRRPEPAPAKPVTKPKAVAPKPAAPAAPAGNPAAARQLRTAGLAALNQGNVDRAVGLLRRASQLDPGNAMIARDLARAERIAATVRARK
;
A
#
# COMPACT_ATOMS: atom_id res chain seq x y z
N MET A 1 67.75 32.35 10.31
CA MET A 1 68.05 31.41 11.41
C MET A 1 67.64 30.00 11.01
N SER A 2 68.56 29.05 11.10
CA SER A 2 68.25 27.61 11.01
C SER A 2 67.80 27.09 12.36
N MET A 3 66.92 26.07 12.38
CA MET A 3 67.27 24.84 13.10
C MET A 3 66.46 23.64 12.60
N ARG A 4 67.18 22.69 11.98
CA ARG A 4 66.77 21.29 11.91
C ARG A 4 67.25 20.61 13.19
N MET A 5 66.51 19.65 13.73
CA MET A 5 67.08 18.67 14.66
C MET A 5 66.53 17.27 14.38
N LYS A 6 67.44 16.34 14.07
CA LYS A 6 67.21 14.90 13.83
C LYS A 6 68.21 14.13 14.69
N TRP A 7 67.75 13.29 15.62
CA TRP A 7 68.46 12.16 16.26
C TRP A 7 67.34 11.18 16.70
N VAL A 8 67.27 9.87 16.42
CA VAL A 8 68.20 8.76 16.11
C VAL A 8 68.94 8.19 17.33
N GLY A 9 68.75 6.88 17.58
CA GLY A 9 69.36 6.06 18.66
C GLY A 9 68.32 5.21 19.42
N ILE A 10 67.91 4.02 18.94
CA ILE A 10 68.55 2.68 19.12
C ILE A 10 68.47 2.17 20.58
N GLY A 11 67.87 0.99 20.80
CA GLY A 11 67.88 0.35 22.14
C GLY A 11 67.09 -0.95 22.34
N VAL A 12 67.64 -2.07 21.85
CA VAL A 12 67.54 -3.44 22.42
C VAL A 12 66.18 -4.19 22.48
N THR A 13 66.20 -5.37 21.85
CA THR A 13 65.20 -6.44 21.88
C THR A 13 65.13 -7.18 23.22
N ALA A 14 63.94 -7.59 23.66
CA ALA A 14 63.78 -8.67 24.64
C ALA A 14 62.67 -9.63 24.19
N LEU A 15 63.01 -10.92 24.06
CA LEU A 15 62.03 -11.99 23.85
C LEU A 15 61.18 -12.17 25.11
N ALA A 16 59.87 -12.30 24.95
CA ALA A 16 58.98 -12.90 25.94
C ALA A 16 58.28 -14.12 25.32
N LEU A 17 58.27 -15.22 26.06
CA LEU A 17 57.90 -16.55 25.58
C LEU A 17 56.44 -16.64 25.11
N GLY A 18 56.23 -17.32 23.99
CA GLY A 18 54.90 -17.57 23.44
C GLY A 18 54.13 -18.61 24.26
N ALA A 19 53.09 -18.17 24.95
CA ALA A 19 52.04 -19.02 25.50
C ALA A 19 50.70 -18.65 24.84
N CYS A 20 50.41 -19.26 23.69
CA CYS A 20 49.11 -19.18 23.04
C CYS A 20 48.58 -20.60 22.79
N SER A 21 47.54 -20.94 23.54
CA SER A 21 46.77 -22.17 23.39
C SER A 21 46.28 -22.35 21.95
N ALA A 22 46.48 -23.55 21.41
CA ALA A 22 45.96 -23.95 20.11
C ALA A 22 44.43 -24.14 20.16
N GLY A 23 43.69 -23.03 20.14
CA GLY A 23 42.26 -23.05 19.84
C GLY A 23 42.05 -23.30 18.34
N PRO A 24 41.11 -24.16 17.93
CA PRO A 24 40.84 -24.37 16.51
C PRO A 24 40.43 -23.06 15.86
N ALA A 25 41.01 -22.76 14.70
CA ALA A 25 40.72 -21.55 13.94
C ALA A 25 39.23 -21.53 13.58
N ARG A 26 38.44 -20.79 14.37
CA ARG A 26 37.01 -20.62 14.17
C ARG A 26 36.82 -19.74 12.94
N ILE A 27 36.77 -20.38 11.76
CA ILE A 27 36.47 -19.72 10.48
C ILE A 27 35.14 -19.01 10.68
N LYS A 28 35.20 -17.68 10.80
CA LYS A 28 34.02 -16.83 10.96
C LYS A 28 33.38 -16.65 9.58
N ASN A 29 32.79 -17.73 9.06
CA ASN A 29 31.74 -17.65 8.04
C ASN A 29 30.48 -17.08 8.70
N ALA A 30 30.57 -15.83 9.15
CA ALA A 30 29.40 -15.01 9.36
C ALA A 30 28.81 -14.76 7.97
N PRO A 31 27.54 -15.11 7.71
CA PRO A 31 26.91 -14.74 6.45
C PRO A 31 26.98 -13.22 6.32
N ALA A 32 27.42 -12.74 5.16
CA ALA A 32 27.39 -11.31 4.86
C ALA A 32 25.95 -10.79 5.08
N PRO A 33 25.75 -9.58 5.63
CA PRO A 33 24.42 -9.03 5.82
C PRO A 33 23.68 -9.03 4.47
N PRO A 34 22.38 -9.38 4.44
CA PRO A 34 21.65 -9.49 3.19
C PRO A 34 21.72 -8.16 2.44
N VAL A 35 22.26 -8.19 1.22
CA VAL A 35 22.39 -7.01 0.39
C VAL A 35 20.99 -6.45 0.15
N ALA A 36 20.74 -5.21 0.58
CA ALA A 36 19.42 -4.61 0.45
C ALA A 36 19.00 -4.60 -1.02
N THR A 37 17.86 -5.21 -1.34
CA THR A 37 17.37 -5.27 -2.72
C THR A 37 16.97 -3.87 -3.19
N ALA A 38 17.06 -3.59 -4.50
CA ALA A 38 16.67 -2.29 -5.04
C ALA A 38 15.23 -1.88 -4.70
N ALA A 39 14.32 -2.85 -4.56
CA ALA A 39 12.96 -2.64 -4.05
C ALA A 39 12.96 -2.14 -2.59
N SER A 40 13.59 -2.88 -1.68
CA SER A 40 13.72 -2.50 -0.26
C SER A 40 14.41 -1.14 -0.08
N GLU A 41 15.40 -0.85 -0.92
CA GLU A 41 16.05 0.45 -0.91
C GLU A 41 15.13 1.60 -1.33
N THR A 42 14.22 1.35 -2.27
CA THR A 42 13.27 2.33 -2.78
C THR A 42 12.13 2.57 -1.78
N ASP A 43 11.64 1.53 -1.11
CA ASP A 43 10.69 1.65 0.00
C ASP A 43 11.29 2.51 1.13
N ALA A 44 12.55 2.28 1.50
CA ALA A 44 13.24 3.12 2.49
C ALA A 44 13.45 4.58 2.02
N ALA A 45 13.47 4.85 0.71
CA ALA A 45 13.48 6.23 0.19
C ALA A 45 12.08 6.87 0.24
N PHE A 46 11.03 6.09 -0.03
CA PHE A 46 9.64 6.50 0.13
C PHE A 46 9.29 6.81 1.58
N ASP A 47 9.73 5.98 2.54
CA ASP A 47 9.49 6.22 3.96
C ASP A 47 10.19 7.49 4.46
N LEU A 48 11.36 7.85 3.91
CA LEU A 48 12.01 9.13 4.17
C LEU A 48 11.16 10.32 3.66
N LEU A 49 10.53 10.21 2.49
CA LEU A 49 9.61 11.23 1.97
C LEU A 49 8.35 11.35 2.83
N MET A 50 7.76 10.22 3.24
CA MET A 50 6.58 10.21 4.12
C MET A 50 6.89 10.67 5.55
N ALA A 51 8.18 10.72 5.93
CA ALA A 51 8.67 11.33 7.16
C ALA A 51 9.11 12.81 6.99
N GLY A 52 8.92 13.42 5.82
CA GLY A 52 9.33 14.80 5.52
C GLY A 52 10.84 15.02 5.35
N LYS A 53 11.62 13.95 5.18
CA LYS A 53 13.09 13.97 5.11
C LYS A 53 13.59 14.06 3.66
N ASP A 54 13.10 15.04 2.92
CA ASP A 54 13.31 15.20 1.46
C ASP A 54 14.79 15.14 1.05
N ALA A 55 15.69 15.82 1.78
CA ALA A 55 17.12 15.80 1.48
C ALA A 55 17.76 14.41 1.65
N ALA A 56 17.33 13.63 2.64
CA ALA A 56 17.78 12.27 2.85
C ALA A 56 17.23 11.33 1.77
N ALA A 57 15.95 11.48 1.40
CA ALA A 57 15.33 10.76 0.30
C ALA A 57 16.07 11.02 -1.03
N ARG A 58 16.31 12.29 -1.38
CA ARG A 58 17.11 12.69 -2.57
C ARG A 58 18.48 12.03 -2.60
N LYS A 59 19.21 12.03 -1.48
CA LYS A 59 20.52 11.35 -1.38
C LYS A 59 20.40 9.86 -1.63
N LYS A 60 19.36 9.20 -1.09
CA LYS A 60 19.12 7.76 -1.27
C LYS A 60 18.71 7.40 -2.70
N LEU A 61 17.79 8.17 -3.30
CA LEU A 61 17.37 8.03 -4.70
C LEU A 61 18.55 8.20 -5.66
N LYS A 62 19.41 9.20 -5.46
CA LYS A 62 20.65 9.38 -6.24
C LYS A 62 21.59 8.18 -6.11
N ALA A 63 21.68 7.56 -4.93
CA ALA A 63 22.49 6.37 -4.73
C ALA A 63 21.89 5.10 -5.37
N ILE A 64 20.56 5.01 -5.51
CA ILE A 64 19.88 3.95 -6.27
C ILE A 64 20.13 4.16 -7.77
N LEU A 65 19.82 5.35 -8.30
CA LEU A 65 19.95 5.68 -9.72
C LEU A 65 21.39 5.65 -10.25
N LYS A 66 22.41 5.82 -9.39
CA LYS A 66 23.82 5.61 -9.77
C LYS A 66 24.13 4.13 -10.09
N ARG A 67 23.40 3.19 -9.50
CA ARG A 67 23.58 1.74 -9.71
C ARG A 67 22.61 1.18 -10.75
N ASP A 68 21.38 1.66 -10.74
CA ASP A 68 20.32 1.29 -11.68
C ASP A 68 19.65 2.58 -12.22
N PRO A 69 20.17 3.15 -13.32
CA PRO A 69 19.62 4.37 -13.92
C PRO A 69 18.19 4.20 -14.48
N MET A 70 17.75 2.96 -14.73
CA MET A 70 16.44 2.64 -15.28
C MET A 70 15.42 2.25 -14.19
N ASN A 71 15.75 2.45 -12.92
CA ASN A 71 14.87 2.15 -11.81
C ASN A 71 13.61 3.05 -11.82
N ALA A 72 12.54 2.56 -12.45
CA ALA A 72 11.31 3.33 -12.66
C ALA A 72 10.71 3.89 -11.36
N ALA A 73 10.81 3.14 -10.25
CA ALA A 73 10.31 3.57 -8.95
C ALA A 73 11.16 4.70 -8.35
N ALA A 74 12.49 4.63 -8.41
CA ALA A 74 13.37 5.70 -7.94
C ALA A 74 13.32 6.95 -8.84
N LEU A 75 13.13 6.79 -10.16
CA LEU A 75 12.87 7.90 -11.09
C LEU A 75 11.56 8.62 -10.71
N MET A 76 10.46 7.88 -10.58
CA MET A 76 9.15 8.43 -10.23
C MET A 76 9.13 9.12 -8.85
N LEU A 77 9.87 8.57 -7.88
CA LEU A 77 10.04 9.22 -6.58
C LEU A 77 10.91 10.47 -6.67
N THR A 78 11.93 10.52 -7.54
CA THR A 78 12.71 11.75 -7.76
C THR A 78 11.83 12.85 -8.37
N GLU A 79 11.08 12.53 -9.42
CA GLU A 79 10.08 13.45 -9.99
C GLU A 79 9.07 13.96 -8.96
N SER A 80 8.66 13.09 -8.01
CA SER A 80 7.71 13.46 -6.96
C SER A 80 8.19 14.58 -6.04
N ILE A 81 9.50 14.86 -5.98
CA ILE A 81 10.11 15.94 -5.20
C ILE A 81 10.40 17.18 -6.07
N ASP A 82 10.78 16.96 -7.34
CA ASP A 82 11.24 18.03 -8.24
C ASP A 82 10.12 18.71 -9.04
N ARG A 83 9.11 17.97 -9.50
CA ARG A 83 8.06 18.50 -10.39
C ARG A 83 6.83 19.00 -9.62
N ASP A 84 6.00 19.79 -10.28
CA ASP A 84 4.70 20.20 -9.73
C ASP A 84 3.71 19.01 -9.73
N PRO A 85 2.97 18.76 -8.65
CA PRO A 85 2.08 17.61 -8.55
C PRO A 85 0.90 17.63 -9.54
N LYS A 86 0.44 18.80 -10.01
CA LYS A 86 -0.60 18.90 -11.04
C LYS A 86 -0.05 18.62 -12.45
N GLN A 87 1.23 18.90 -12.69
CA GLN A 87 1.91 18.45 -13.92
C GLN A 87 2.07 16.93 -13.94
N LEU A 88 2.36 16.30 -12.79
CA LEU A 88 2.51 14.84 -12.68
C LEU A 88 1.20 14.05 -12.70
N LEU A 89 0.14 14.58 -12.06
CA LEU A 89 -1.12 13.86 -11.83
C LEU A 89 -2.31 14.40 -12.64
N GLY A 90 -2.11 15.49 -13.39
CA GLY A 90 -3.14 16.19 -14.15
C GLY A 90 -3.85 17.29 -13.34
N PRO A 91 -4.45 18.30 -14.01
CA PRO A 91 -5.12 19.41 -13.33
C PRO A 91 -6.53 19.08 -12.83
N GLN A 92 -7.15 18.02 -13.37
CA GLN A 92 -8.51 17.58 -13.01
C GLN A 92 -8.48 16.74 -11.73
N SER A 93 -9.49 16.93 -10.87
CA SER A 93 -9.65 16.13 -9.66
C SER A 93 -11.08 16.16 -9.14
N TYR A 94 -11.46 15.12 -8.40
CA TYR A 94 -12.74 15.01 -7.71
C TYR A 94 -12.55 14.98 -6.17
N PRO A 95 -13.56 15.39 -5.38
CA PRO A 95 -13.49 15.31 -3.94
C PRO A 95 -13.65 13.87 -3.44
N TYR A 96 -12.86 13.50 -2.43
CA TYR A 96 -12.99 12.26 -1.67
C TYR A 96 -13.01 12.58 -0.17
N VAL A 97 -13.98 12.01 0.54
CA VAL A 97 -14.09 12.12 1.99
C VAL A 97 -13.30 10.97 2.62
N VAL A 98 -12.27 11.30 3.40
CA VAL A 98 -11.38 10.34 4.08
C VAL A 98 -12.19 9.46 5.03
N ALA A 99 -12.11 8.15 4.85
CA ALA A 99 -12.75 7.17 5.74
C ALA A 99 -11.83 6.81 6.93
N PRO A 100 -12.40 6.32 8.06
CA PRO A 100 -11.59 5.80 9.16
C PRO A 100 -10.63 4.70 8.69
N GLY A 101 -9.34 4.88 8.97
CA GLY A 101 -8.27 3.96 8.55
C GLY A 101 -7.66 4.24 7.17
N ASP A 102 -8.14 5.24 6.43
CA ASP A 102 -7.45 5.67 5.20
C ASP A 102 -6.09 6.29 5.51
N THR A 103 -5.10 5.95 4.69
CA THR A 103 -3.78 6.55 4.68
C THR A 103 -3.51 7.12 3.29
N VAL A 104 -2.65 8.13 3.19
CA VAL A 104 -2.22 8.68 1.89
C VAL A 104 -1.72 7.57 0.95
N ALA A 105 -0.97 6.61 1.51
CA ALA A 105 -0.44 5.45 0.80
C ALA A 105 -1.54 4.51 0.27
N SER A 106 -2.57 4.21 1.07
CA SER A 106 -3.69 3.38 0.61
C SER A 106 -4.57 4.12 -0.40
N LEU A 107 -4.75 5.43 -0.26
CA LEU A 107 -5.49 6.25 -1.23
C LEU A 107 -4.76 6.36 -2.57
N ALA A 108 -3.45 6.61 -2.57
CA ALA A 108 -2.64 6.61 -3.79
C ALA A 108 -2.62 5.24 -4.48
N GLN A 109 -2.55 4.14 -3.73
CA GLN A 109 -2.67 2.80 -4.30
C GLN A 109 -4.06 2.54 -4.90
N ARG A 110 -5.13 2.97 -4.22
CA ARG A 110 -6.52 2.75 -4.62
C ARG A 110 -6.94 3.57 -5.84
N PHE A 111 -6.52 4.83 -5.92
CA PHE A 111 -7.00 5.78 -6.93
C PHE A 111 -5.97 6.12 -8.01
N LEU A 112 -4.66 6.06 -7.72
CA LEU A 112 -3.59 6.37 -8.68
C LEU A 112 -2.83 5.12 -9.17
N GLY A 113 -3.29 3.93 -8.74
CA GLY A 113 -2.74 2.61 -9.07
C GLY A 113 -1.41 2.26 -8.39
N ASN A 114 -0.79 3.19 -7.65
CA ASN A 114 0.56 3.02 -7.10
C ASN A 114 0.73 3.76 -5.78
N ARG A 115 1.01 3.01 -4.70
CA ARG A 115 1.36 3.49 -3.35
C ARG A 115 2.40 4.61 -3.36
N LEU A 116 3.44 4.48 -4.19
CA LEU A 116 4.57 5.41 -4.22
C LEU A 116 4.17 6.84 -4.65
N LYS A 117 3.00 7.00 -5.30
CA LYS A 117 2.44 8.33 -5.63
C LYS A 117 1.86 9.07 -4.40
N ALA A 118 1.91 8.50 -3.20
CA ALA A 118 1.40 9.15 -1.98
C ALA A 118 2.02 10.54 -1.72
N TYR A 119 3.34 10.69 -1.91
CA TYR A 119 4.00 11.98 -1.73
C TYR A 119 3.55 13.01 -2.78
N GLN A 120 3.30 12.59 -4.02
CA GLN A 120 2.69 13.42 -5.06
C GLN A 120 1.26 13.85 -4.66
N LEU A 121 0.45 12.92 -4.12
CA LEU A 121 -0.91 13.18 -3.65
C LEU A 121 -0.97 14.14 -2.45
N LEU A 122 0.02 14.10 -1.55
CA LEU A 122 0.16 15.10 -0.48
C LEU A 122 0.37 16.49 -1.04
N ARG A 123 1.39 16.65 -1.90
CA ARG A 123 1.72 17.93 -2.54
C ARG A 123 0.54 18.44 -3.37
N TYR A 124 -0.19 17.56 -4.06
CA TYR A 124 -1.42 17.90 -4.80
C TYR A 124 -2.51 18.53 -3.89
N ASN A 125 -2.58 18.09 -2.64
CA ASN A 125 -3.52 18.57 -1.64
C ASN A 125 -2.97 19.72 -0.77
N GLY A 126 -1.76 20.23 -1.07
CA GLY A 126 -1.10 21.27 -0.26
C GLY A 126 -0.62 20.77 1.11
N LEU A 127 -0.64 19.46 1.35
CA LEU A 127 -0.22 18.82 2.59
C LEU A 127 1.29 18.55 2.55
N LYS A 128 1.94 18.66 3.71
CA LYS A 128 3.36 18.33 3.90
C LYS A 128 3.48 17.08 4.77
N ALA A 129 4.50 16.28 4.52
CA ALA A 129 4.83 15.11 5.34
C ALA A 129 5.67 15.52 6.58
N PRO A 130 5.59 14.79 7.71
CA PRO A 130 4.66 13.69 7.99
C PRO A 130 3.23 14.20 8.25
N VAL A 131 2.22 13.38 7.95
CA VAL A 131 0.81 13.73 8.18
C VAL A 131 -0.05 12.49 8.38
N THR A 132 -1.01 12.60 9.31
CA THR A 132 -2.11 11.66 9.52
C THR A 132 -3.39 12.28 8.97
N LEU A 133 -4.13 11.55 8.14
CA LEU A 133 -5.41 12.04 7.61
C LEU A 133 -6.50 11.94 8.67
N ALA A 134 -7.31 12.98 8.82
CA ALA A 134 -8.46 12.95 9.71
C ALA A 134 -9.68 12.31 9.01
N PRO A 135 -10.46 11.44 9.67
CA PRO A 135 -11.75 11.01 9.13
C PRO A 135 -12.64 12.22 8.79
N SER A 136 -13.44 12.09 7.73
CA SER A 136 -14.26 13.17 7.17
C SER A 136 -13.51 14.34 6.53
N GLN A 137 -12.17 14.36 6.53
CA GLN A 137 -11.38 15.32 5.76
C GLN A 137 -11.66 15.17 4.27
N VAL A 138 -11.84 16.28 3.54
CA VAL A 138 -11.98 16.27 2.08
C VAL A 138 -10.60 16.38 1.43
N LEU A 139 -10.26 15.44 0.55
CA LEU A 139 -9.10 15.48 -0.32
C LEU A 139 -9.52 15.61 -1.78
N ARG A 140 -8.70 16.28 -2.58
CA ARG A 140 -8.76 16.24 -4.04
C ARG A 140 -8.00 15.02 -4.53
N ILE A 141 -8.69 14.12 -5.23
CA ILE A 141 -8.10 12.96 -5.89
C ILE A 141 -7.96 13.28 -7.39
N PRO A 142 -6.74 13.26 -7.95
CA PRO A 142 -6.53 13.53 -9.37
C PRO A 142 -7.22 12.54 -10.31
N GLY A 143 -7.56 13.02 -11.51
CA GLY A 143 -8.28 12.27 -12.54
C GLY A 143 -9.80 12.39 -12.42
N GLU A 144 -10.50 11.44 -13.03
CA GLU A 144 -11.96 11.35 -13.00
C GLU A 144 -12.44 10.44 -11.86
N PRO A 145 -13.63 10.72 -11.27
CA PRO A 145 -14.21 9.83 -10.28
C PRO A 145 -14.43 8.43 -10.89
N PRO A 146 -14.11 7.34 -10.18
CA PRO A 146 -14.36 6.00 -10.69
C PRO A 146 -15.85 5.87 -11.00
N ARG A 147 -16.18 5.53 -12.25
CA ARG A 147 -17.57 5.41 -12.70
C ARG A 147 -18.32 4.53 -11.68
N PRO A 148 -19.44 4.99 -11.11
CA PRO A 148 -20.30 4.13 -10.31
C PRO A 148 -20.59 2.87 -11.12
N PRO A 149 -20.64 1.67 -10.51
CA PRO A 149 -21.08 0.50 -11.24
C PRO A 149 -22.47 0.82 -11.78
N GLU A 150 -22.60 0.92 -13.11
CA GLU A 150 -23.88 1.12 -13.76
C GLU A 150 -24.81 0.03 -13.21
N PRO A 151 -26.01 0.39 -12.71
CA PRO A 151 -26.92 -0.62 -12.21
C PRO A 151 -27.20 -1.56 -13.38
N VAL A 152 -26.71 -2.80 -13.27
CA VAL A 152 -27.00 -3.83 -14.26
C VAL A 152 -28.51 -3.91 -14.29
N ARG A 153 -29.09 -3.39 -15.37
CA ARG A 153 -30.51 -3.48 -15.65
C ARG A 153 -30.77 -4.94 -15.94
N VAL A 154 -30.97 -5.70 -14.86
CA VAL A 154 -31.79 -6.90 -14.90
C VAL A 154 -33.12 -6.43 -15.46
N GLU A 155 -33.28 -6.59 -16.77
CA GLU A 155 -34.58 -6.44 -17.39
C GLU A 155 -35.50 -7.38 -16.62
N PRO A 156 -36.58 -6.88 -16.00
CA PRO A 156 -37.56 -7.77 -15.42
C PRO A 156 -38.07 -8.63 -16.57
N VAL A 157 -37.76 -9.94 -16.54
CA VAL A 157 -38.45 -10.91 -17.39
C VAL A 157 -39.92 -10.71 -17.07
N ARG A 158 -40.66 -10.13 -18.03
CA ARG A 158 -42.01 -9.65 -17.80
C ARG A 158 -42.88 -10.86 -17.47
N ARG A 159 -43.25 -11.00 -16.19
CA ARG A 159 -44.45 -11.75 -15.85
C ARG A 159 -45.63 -11.04 -16.54
N PRO A 160 -46.40 -11.72 -17.39
CA PRO A 160 -47.59 -11.11 -17.97
C PRO A 160 -48.69 -11.09 -16.90
N GLU A 161 -49.07 -9.89 -16.46
CA GLU A 161 -50.20 -9.64 -15.54
C GLU A 161 -50.76 -8.21 -15.79
N PRO A 162 -52.00 -7.88 -15.36
CA PRO A 162 -53.02 -7.47 -16.35
C PRO A 162 -53.24 -5.95 -16.56
N ALA A 163 -54.36 -5.65 -17.24
CA ALA A 163 -54.82 -4.37 -17.76
C ALA A 163 -54.93 -3.19 -16.72
N PRO A 164 -55.06 -1.93 -17.18
CA PRO A 164 -54.51 -0.77 -16.46
C PRO A 164 -55.42 -0.13 -15.42
N ALA A 165 -54.79 0.41 -14.36
CA ALA A 165 -55.41 1.35 -13.42
C ALA A 165 -54.93 2.80 -13.66
N LYS A 166 -55.78 3.77 -13.30
CA LYS A 166 -55.71 5.20 -13.66
C LYS A 166 -54.68 6.02 -12.85
N PRO A 167 -54.30 7.25 -13.29
CA PRO A 167 -53.04 7.87 -12.89
C PRO A 167 -53.02 8.47 -11.49
N VAL A 168 -51.87 8.35 -10.83
CA VAL A 168 -51.63 8.85 -9.46
C VAL A 168 -51.16 10.31 -9.49
N THR A 169 -51.84 11.16 -8.72
CA THR A 169 -51.45 12.55 -8.43
C THR A 169 -50.15 12.60 -7.62
N LYS A 170 -49.28 13.59 -7.89
CA LYS A 170 -48.02 13.80 -7.13
C LYS A 170 -48.29 13.98 -5.63
N PRO A 171 -47.48 13.35 -4.75
CA PRO A 171 -47.12 13.96 -3.47
C PRO A 171 -45.62 14.26 -3.39
N LYS A 172 -45.28 15.29 -2.61
CA LYS A 172 -43.91 15.71 -2.28
C LYS A 172 -43.08 14.55 -1.71
N ALA A 173 -41.80 14.48 -2.12
CA ALA A 173 -40.81 13.64 -1.44
C ALA A 173 -40.57 14.17 -0.01
N VAL A 174 -41.10 13.46 0.98
CA VAL A 174 -40.70 13.58 2.38
C VAL A 174 -39.34 12.90 2.55
N ALA A 175 -38.47 13.46 3.38
CA ALA A 175 -37.15 12.89 3.64
C ALA A 175 -37.24 11.45 4.19
N PRO A 176 -36.42 10.50 3.71
CA PRO A 176 -36.39 9.14 4.25
C PRO A 176 -35.74 9.15 5.64
N LYS A 177 -36.58 8.97 6.66
CA LYS A 177 -36.19 8.62 8.04
C LYS A 177 -35.47 7.25 8.05
N PRO A 178 -34.48 7.00 8.93
CA PRO A 178 -33.77 5.73 8.96
C PRO A 178 -34.69 4.55 9.30
N ALA A 179 -34.59 3.47 8.53
CA ALA A 179 -35.24 2.20 8.84
C ALA A 179 -34.28 1.25 9.59
N ALA A 180 -34.79 0.57 10.59
CA ALA A 180 -34.15 -0.45 11.42
C ALA A 180 -35.16 -1.61 11.63
N PRO A 181 -34.83 -2.71 12.32
CA PRO A 181 -33.67 -3.60 12.09
C PRO A 181 -34.06 -5.10 12.08
N ALA A 182 -33.21 -5.93 11.46
CA ALA A 182 -33.12 -7.39 11.65
C ALA A 182 -31.79 -7.94 11.03
N ALA A 183 -31.54 -9.25 11.03
CA ALA A 183 -31.02 -10.09 12.12
C ALA A 183 -30.78 -11.55 11.59
N PRO A 184 -30.02 -12.44 12.26
CA PRO A 184 -29.13 -12.24 13.41
C PRO A 184 -27.62 -12.47 13.11
N ALA A 185 -26.77 -12.08 14.05
CA ALA A 185 -25.47 -12.70 14.39
C ALA A 185 -24.37 -12.84 13.30
N GLY A 186 -24.22 -11.85 12.42
CA GLY A 186 -22.93 -11.59 11.78
C GLY A 186 -22.06 -10.67 12.65
N ASN A 187 -20.75 -10.90 12.76
CA ASN A 187 -19.81 -9.91 13.30
C ASN A 187 -19.15 -9.17 12.11
N PRO A 188 -19.70 -8.01 11.67
CA PRO A 188 -19.23 -7.34 10.46
C PRO A 188 -17.80 -6.80 10.61
N ALA A 189 -17.34 -6.51 11.83
CA ALA A 189 -15.95 -6.10 12.08
C ALA A 189 -14.98 -7.28 11.85
N ALA A 190 -15.28 -8.45 12.41
CA ALA A 190 -14.51 -9.66 12.19
C ALA A 190 -14.57 -10.14 10.73
N ALA A 191 -15.72 -10.02 10.07
CA ALA A 191 -15.86 -10.31 8.63
C ALA A 191 -14.95 -9.40 7.78
N ARG A 192 -14.89 -8.10 8.07
CA ARG A 192 -13.97 -7.14 7.42
C ARG A 192 -12.50 -7.48 7.68
N GLN A 193 -12.13 -7.88 8.90
CA GLN A 193 -10.77 -8.31 9.25
C GLN A 193 -10.36 -9.56 8.47
N LEU A 194 -11.21 -10.59 8.45
CA LEU A 194 -10.98 -11.82 7.69
C LEU A 194 -10.90 -11.57 6.18
N ARG A 195 -11.72 -10.67 5.63
CA ARG A 195 -11.64 -10.24 4.23
C ARG A 195 -10.28 -9.62 3.91
N THR A 196 -9.82 -8.69 4.75
CA THR A 196 -8.50 -8.04 4.59
C THR A 196 -7.36 -9.06 4.67
N ALA A 197 -7.41 -10.00 5.62
CA ALA A 197 -6.43 -11.07 5.73
C ALA A 197 -6.45 -12.02 4.52
N GLY A 198 -7.63 -12.32 3.96
CA GLY A 198 -7.78 -13.14 2.76
C GLY A 198 -7.22 -12.47 1.51
N LEU A 199 -7.46 -11.17 1.33
CA LEU A 199 -6.86 -10.37 0.24
C LEU A 199 -5.34 -10.27 0.37
N ALA A 200 -4.81 -10.12 1.59
CA ALA A 200 -3.37 -10.16 1.83
C ALA A 200 -2.76 -11.53 1.47
N ALA A 201 -3.44 -12.63 1.78
CA ALA A 201 -3.01 -13.98 1.41
C ALA A 201 -3.01 -14.20 -0.12
N LEU A 202 -3.97 -13.63 -0.88
CA LEU A 202 -3.92 -13.65 -2.35
C LEU A 202 -2.69 -12.92 -2.89
N ASN A 203 -2.36 -11.74 -2.36
CA ASN A 203 -1.19 -10.97 -2.77
C ASN A 203 0.13 -11.68 -2.45
N GLN A 204 0.14 -12.56 -1.45
CA GLN A 204 1.27 -13.43 -1.09
C GLN A 204 1.31 -14.75 -1.89
N GLY A 205 0.40 -14.96 -2.84
CA GLY A 205 0.27 -16.22 -3.59
C GLY A 205 -0.28 -17.40 -2.77
N ASN A 206 -0.68 -17.20 -1.52
CA ASN A 206 -1.21 -18.24 -0.65
C ASN A 206 -2.73 -18.39 -0.84
N VAL A 207 -3.10 -18.94 -2.00
CA VAL A 207 -4.48 -18.97 -2.50
C VAL A 207 -5.39 -19.84 -1.63
N ASP A 208 -4.93 -21.01 -1.15
CA ASP A 208 -5.74 -21.88 -0.29
C ASP A 208 -6.07 -21.21 1.06
N ARG A 209 -5.10 -20.51 1.66
CA ARG A 209 -5.33 -19.70 2.88
C ARG A 209 -6.31 -18.56 2.61
N ALA A 210 -6.22 -17.91 1.45
CA ALA A 210 -7.13 -16.84 1.07
C ALA A 210 -8.58 -17.31 0.95
N VAL A 211 -8.82 -18.44 0.25
CA VAL A 211 -10.17 -19.05 0.14
C VAL A 211 -10.73 -19.37 1.52
N GLY A 212 -9.93 -19.97 2.41
CA GLY A 212 -10.36 -20.29 3.78
C GLY A 212 -10.75 -19.04 4.60
N LEU A 213 -9.99 -17.96 4.50
CA LEU A 213 -10.27 -16.69 5.18
C LEU A 213 -11.52 -16.00 4.63
N LEU A 214 -11.67 -15.95 3.30
CA LEU A 214 -12.81 -15.31 2.63
C LEU A 214 -14.11 -16.10 2.84
N ARG A 215 -14.05 -17.43 2.94
CA ARG A 215 -15.23 -18.26 3.26
C ARG A 215 -15.73 -18.01 4.69
N ARG A 216 -14.82 -17.92 5.66
CA ARG A 216 -15.16 -17.53 7.05
C ARG A 216 -15.73 -16.11 7.10
N ALA A 217 -15.14 -15.17 6.35
CA ALA A 217 -15.68 -13.82 6.23
C ALA A 217 -17.12 -13.83 5.67
N SER A 218 -17.40 -14.68 4.67
CA SER A 218 -18.73 -14.79 4.05
C SER A 218 -19.77 -15.45 4.96
N GLN A 219 -19.34 -16.26 5.93
CA GLN A 219 -20.21 -16.83 6.97
C GLN A 219 -20.55 -15.78 8.04
N LEU A 220 -19.60 -14.89 8.36
CA LEU A 220 -19.81 -13.81 9.33
C LEU A 220 -20.53 -12.58 8.79
N ASP A 221 -20.63 -12.41 7.47
CA ASP A 221 -21.38 -11.32 6.82
C ASP A 221 -21.91 -11.77 5.43
N PRO A 222 -22.94 -12.64 5.39
CA PRO A 222 -23.46 -13.21 4.12
C PRO A 222 -24.08 -12.17 3.18
N GLY A 223 -24.55 -11.03 3.71
CA GLY A 223 -25.09 -9.92 2.92
C GLY A 223 -24.02 -9.11 2.17
N ASN A 224 -22.74 -9.38 2.39
CA ASN A 224 -21.66 -8.56 1.89
C ASN A 224 -21.21 -8.94 0.48
N ALA A 225 -21.75 -8.23 -0.50
CA ALA A 225 -21.41 -8.41 -1.91
C ALA A 225 -19.91 -8.27 -2.23
N MET A 226 -19.11 -7.56 -1.41
CA MET A 226 -17.65 -7.50 -1.61
C MET A 226 -16.99 -8.83 -1.24
N ILE A 227 -17.35 -9.39 -0.07
CA ILE A 227 -16.79 -10.66 0.41
C ILE A 227 -17.14 -11.80 -0.56
N ALA A 228 -18.39 -11.85 -1.04
CA ALA A 228 -18.82 -12.84 -2.04
C ALA A 228 -18.01 -12.76 -3.35
N ARG A 229 -17.76 -11.54 -3.86
CA ARG A 229 -16.93 -11.32 -5.07
C ARG A 229 -15.47 -11.71 -4.85
N ASP A 230 -14.90 -11.33 -3.70
CA ASP A 230 -13.52 -11.66 -3.32
C ASP A 230 -13.33 -13.18 -3.19
N LEU A 231 -14.27 -13.88 -2.55
CA LEU A 231 -14.29 -15.35 -2.43
C LEU A 231 -14.38 -16.03 -3.80
N ALA A 232 -15.34 -15.64 -4.64
CA ALA A 232 -15.52 -16.20 -5.98
C ALA A 232 -14.31 -15.95 -6.91
N ARG A 233 -13.51 -14.90 -6.65
CA ARG A 233 -12.23 -14.68 -7.33
C ARG A 233 -11.15 -15.63 -6.79
N ALA A 234 -11.03 -15.75 -5.48
CA ALA A 234 -10.06 -16.63 -4.84
C ALA A 234 -10.26 -18.11 -5.24
N GLU A 235 -11.51 -18.57 -5.33
CA GLU A 235 -11.84 -19.95 -5.73
C GLU A 235 -11.51 -20.24 -7.19
N ARG A 236 -11.72 -19.26 -8.10
CA ARG A 236 -11.27 -19.37 -9.50
C ARG A 236 -9.74 -19.48 -9.60
N ILE A 237 -9.00 -18.66 -8.84
CA ILE A 237 -7.53 -18.75 -8.81
C ILE A 237 -7.11 -20.12 -8.27
N ALA A 238 -7.74 -20.60 -7.18
CA ALA A 238 -7.45 -21.92 -6.60
C ALA A 238 -7.67 -23.05 -7.60
N ALA A 239 -8.76 -23.02 -8.37
CA ALA A 239 -9.02 -23.98 -9.44
C ALA A 239 -7.91 -23.95 -10.51
N THR A 240 -7.50 -22.76 -10.98
CA THR A 240 -6.41 -22.65 -11.98
C THR A 240 -5.04 -23.08 -11.45
N VAL A 241 -4.76 -22.92 -10.16
CA VAL A 241 -3.51 -23.38 -9.54
C VAL A 241 -3.51 -24.90 -9.35
N ARG A 242 -4.65 -25.49 -8.97
CA ARG A 242 -4.80 -26.95 -8.84
C ARG A 242 -4.74 -27.67 -10.18
N ALA A 243 -5.29 -27.09 -11.25
CA ALA A 243 -5.21 -27.62 -12.60
C ALA A 243 -3.82 -27.49 -13.27
N ARG A 244 -2.84 -26.89 -12.58
CA ARG A 244 -1.43 -26.73 -13.01
C ARG A 244 -0.45 -27.54 -12.16
N LYS A 245 -0.95 -28.34 -11.22
CA LYS A 245 -0.17 -29.30 -10.41
C LYS A 245 -0.42 -30.71 -10.92
#